data_AF-A0A2W4UG24-F1
#
_entry.id   AF-A0A2W4UG24-F1
#
_cell.length_a   1.000
_cell.length_b   1.000
_cell.length_c   1.000
_cell.angle_alpha   90.00
_cell.angle_beta   90.00
_cell.angle_gamma   90.00
#
_symmetry.space_group_name_H-M   'P 1'
#
loop_
_entity.id
_entity.type
_entity.pdbx_description
1 polymer ?
#
loop_
_entity_poly.entity_id
_entity_poly.type
_entity_poly.pdbx_seq_one_letter_code
_entity_poly.pdbx_strand_id
1 'polypeptide(L)'
;MMIVDSQATKNTCTASVTSKGFCRYKATNGIKRHLTVDTLGFPFFTLCTAANVSDNAGLIEMLSQNIDYFRAKPVNIPKITVLLDHGYDPKHLARELEKVYPQIMRKIKFELSAKLSKSEKVAQGKTGFIPAVARWVVERSNAWVERCKILVKNYERTLPNATAKLNLCFIRLMVKRLAANI
;
A
#
# COMPACT_ATOMS: atom_id res chain seq x y z
N MET A 1 7.37 11.09 -4.16
CA MET A 1 6.90 9.82 -4.73
C MET A 1 6.22 9.03 -3.63
N MET A 2 5.11 8.38 -3.95
CA MET A 2 4.35 7.47 -3.10
C MET A 2 4.39 6.09 -3.76
N ILE A 3 4.67 5.03 -3.01
CA ILE A 3 4.74 3.67 -3.53
C ILE A 3 3.66 2.85 -2.83
N VAL A 4 2.84 2.13 -3.60
CA VAL A 4 1.67 1.43 -3.10
C VAL A 4 1.84 -0.08 -3.23
N ASP A 5 1.49 -0.80 -2.17
CA ASP A 5 1.33 -2.26 -2.22
C ASP A 5 0.26 -2.73 -1.23
N SER A 6 -0.21 -3.97 -1.45
CA SER A 6 -1.18 -4.62 -0.58
C SER A 6 -0.68 -5.99 -0.09
N GLN A 7 -0.84 -6.22 1.21
CA GLN A 7 -0.46 -7.46 1.87
C GLN A 7 -1.69 -8.14 2.47
N ALA A 8 -1.95 -9.40 2.09
CA ALA A 8 -2.99 -10.19 2.74
C ALA A 8 -2.44 -10.86 3.99
N THR A 9 -3.21 -10.89 5.08
CA THR A 9 -2.80 -11.50 6.35
C THR A 9 -3.92 -12.36 6.92
N LYS A 10 -3.54 -13.52 7.46
CA LYS A 10 -4.48 -14.45 8.09
C LYS A 10 -5.03 -13.88 9.39
N ASN A 11 -6.31 -14.11 9.63
CA ASN A 11 -6.96 -13.81 10.91
C ASN A 11 -6.69 -14.90 11.96
N THR A 12 -6.74 -14.54 13.22
CA THR A 12 -6.89 -15.48 14.34
C THR A 12 -8.37 -15.75 14.63
N CYS A 13 -8.64 -16.67 15.57
CA CYS A 13 -9.99 -17.00 16.03
C CYS A 13 -10.73 -15.82 16.69
N THR A 14 -9.99 -14.80 17.17
CA THR A 14 -10.55 -13.61 17.85
C THR A 14 -11.05 -12.54 16.87
N ALA A 15 -10.59 -12.58 15.62
CA ALA A 15 -10.98 -11.60 14.62
C ALA A 15 -12.44 -11.81 14.18
N SER A 16 -13.16 -10.72 13.92
CA SER A 16 -14.58 -10.81 13.58
C SER A 16 -14.81 -11.54 12.26
N VAL A 17 -15.93 -12.29 12.21
CA VAL A 17 -16.44 -12.89 10.97
C VAL A 17 -16.87 -11.80 9.98
N THR A 18 -17.31 -10.64 10.46
CA THR A 18 -17.75 -9.53 9.60
C THR A 18 -16.60 -8.78 8.95
N SER A 19 -15.41 -8.78 9.56
CA SER A 19 -14.23 -8.06 9.06
C SER A 19 -13.30 -8.94 8.23
N LYS A 20 -13.58 -10.24 8.11
CA LYS A 20 -12.74 -11.19 7.35
C LYS A 20 -13.27 -11.33 5.92
N GLY A 21 -12.35 -11.59 5.01
CA GLY A 21 -12.64 -11.99 3.63
C GLY A 21 -11.67 -13.06 3.17
N PHE A 22 -11.91 -13.62 1.98
CA PHE A 22 -11.00 -14.59 1.37
C PHE A 22 -10.32 -14.00 0.14
N CYS A 23 -9.00 -13.89 0.19
CA CYS A 23 -8.19 -13.55 -0.96
C CYS A 23 -7.88 -14.83 -1.75
N ARG A 24 -8.53 -14.99 -2.91
CA ARG A 24 -8.38 -16.18 -3.76
C ARG A 24 -6.97 -16.33 -4.31
N TYR A 25 -6.35 -15.22 -4.74
CA TYR A 25 -5.01 -15.23 -5.32
C TYR A 25 -3.94 -15.72 -4.33
N LYS A 26 -4.02 -15.29 -3.06
CA LYS A 26 -3.06 -15.65 -2.00
C LYS A 26 -3.58 -16.79 -1.09
N ALA A 27 -4.70 -17.43 -1.44
CA ALA A 27 -5.40 -18.43 -0.64
C ALA A 27 -5.46 -18.08 0.87
N THR A 28 -5.75 -16.82 1.18
CA THR A 28 -5.62 -16.27 2.54
C THR A 28 -6.98 -15.81 3.06
N ASN A 29 -7.39 -16.38 4.19
CA ASN A 29 -8.59 -15.98 4.92
C ASN A 29 -8.22 -14.97 6.02
N GLY A 30 -8.66 -13.72 5.86
CA GLY A 30 -8.42 -12.67 6.84
C GLY A 30 -8.63 -11.28 6.27
N ILE A 31 -7.64 -10.41 6.48
CA ILE A 31 -7.69 -9.00 6.04
C ILE A 31 -6.61 -8.72 4.99
N LYS A 32 -6.73 -7.58 4.34
CA LYS A 32 -5.71 -7.02 3.46
C LYS A 32 -5.29 -5.67 3.99
N ARG A 33 -3.99 -5.44 4.04
CA ARG A 33 -3.33 -4.21 4.50
C ARG A 33 -2.86 -3.48 3.26
N HIS A 34 -3.39 -2.30 3.03
CA HIS A 34 -2.95 -1.39 1.97
C HIS A 34 -2.00 -0.39 2.59
N LEU A 35 -0.81 -0.26 1.99
CA LEU A 35 0.22 0.66 2.42
C LEU A 35 0.57 1.59 1.26
N THR A 36 0.55 2.89 1.54
CA THR A 36 1.18 3.91 0.68
C THR A 36 2.38 4.45 1.42
N VAL A 37 3.59 4.18 0.93
CA VAL A 37 4.84 4.58 1.59
C VAL A 37 5.61 5.64 0.81
N ASP A 38 6.47 6.37 1.52
CA ASP A 38 7.45 7.28 0.94
C ASP A 38 8.67 6.51 0.38
N THR A 39 9.66 7.26 -0.11
CA THR A 39 10.93 6.70 -0.61
C THR A 39 11.78 6.03 0.47
N LEU A 40 11.56 6.38 1.74
CA LEU A 40 12.26 5.79 2.89
C LEU A 40 11.52 4.56 3.44
N GLY A 41 10.33 4.25 2.95
CA GLY A 41 9.48 3.13 3.38
C GLY A 41 8.56 3.44 4.57
N PHE A 42 8.39 4.71 4.95
CA PHE A 42 7.43 5.10 5.98
C PHE A 42 6.06 5.39 5.36
N PRO A 43 4.96 4.96 5.99
CA PRO A 43 3.62 5.11 5.42
C PRO A 43 3.13 6.56 5.49
N PHE A 44 2.60 7.05 4.37
CA PHE A 44 1.71 8.21 4.33
C PHE A 44 0.29 7.81 4.74
N PHE A 45 -0.20 6.72 4.14
CA PHE A 45 -1.55 6.23 4.35
C PHE A 45 -1.53 4.73 4.58
N THR A 46 -2.41 4.29 5.47
CA THR A 46 -2.62 2.88 5.78
C THR A 46 -4.13 2.62 5.82
N LEU A 47 -4.53 1.46 5.29
CA LEU A 47 -5.92 1.03 5.36
C LEU A 47 -5.96 -0.49 5.48
N CYS A 48 -6.82 -1.00 6.35
CA CYS A 48 -7.11 -2.42 6.43
C CYS A 48 -8.52 -2.68 5.88
N THR A 49 -8.64 -3.58 4.92
CA THR A 49 -9.92 -4.02 4.36
C THR A 49 -10.10 -5.52 4.57
N ALA A 50 -11.31 -6.04 4.34
CA ALA A 50 -11.49 -7.49 4.23
C ALA A 50 -10.67 -8.04 3.04
N ALA A 51 -10.17 -9.28 3.12
CA ALA A 51 -9.22 -9.79 2.12
C ALA A 51 -9.82 -10.07 0.73
N ASN A 52 -11.15 -10.10 0.60
CA ASN A 52 -11.88 -10.23 -0.66
C ASN A 52 -11.97 -8.92 -1.45
N VAL A 53 -11.69 -7.77 -0.80
CA VAL A 53 -11.68 -6.46 -1.48
C VAL A 53 -10.52 -6.42 -2.48
N SER A 54 -10.80 -5.95 -3.70
CA SER A 54 -9.78 -5.83 -4.76
C SER A 54 -8.74 -4.76 -4.41
N ASP A 55 -7.54 -4.88 -4.96
CA ASP A 55 -6.47 -3.93 -4.69
C ASP A 55 -6.83 -2.51 -5.18
N ASN A 56 -7.46 -2.41 -6.36
CA ASN A 56 -7.99 -1.16 -6.88
C ASN A 56 -9.02 -0.52 -5.93
N ALA A 57 -10.00 -1.29 -5.45
CA ALA A 57 -11.02 -0.77 -4.55
C ALA A 57 -10.42 -0.31 -3.21
N GLY A 58 -9.50 -1.08 -2.65
CA GLY A 58 -8.80 -0.70 -1.42
C GLY A 58 -7.94 0.56 -1.58
N LEU A 59 -7.29 0.74 -2.72
CA LEU A 59 -6.53 1.96 -3.01
C LEU A 59 -7.46 3.18 -3.18
N ILE A 60 -8.58 3.04 -3.89
CA ILE A 60 -9.58 4.10 -4.05
C ILE A 60 -10.11 4.52 -2.68
N GLU A 61 -10.49 3.56 -1.84
CA GLU A 61 -10.99 3.82 -0.49
C GLU A 61 -9.94 4.55 0.36
N MET A 62 -8.69 4.07 0.37
CA MET A 62 -7.60 4.66 1.13
C MET A 62 -7.33 6.11 0.71
N LEU A 63 -7.29 6.40 -0.60
CA LEU A 63 -7.07 7.76 -1.09
C LEU A 63 -8.29 8.67 -0.87
N SER A 64 -9.50 8.12 -0.95
CA SER A 64 -10.74 8.85 -0.71
C SER A 64 -10.88 9.27 0.76
N GLN A 65 -10.54 8.38 1.70
CA GLN A 65 -10.52 8.71 3.13
C GLN A 65 -9.47 9.78 3.48
N ASN A 66 -8.41 9.90 2.69
CA ASN A 66 -7.33 10.85 2.89
C ASN A 66 -7.34 11.99 1.86
N ILE A 67 -8.50 12.29 1.26
CA ILE A 67 -8.61 13.26 0.17
C ILE A 67 -8.20 14.68 0.59
N ASP A 68 -8.41 15.02 1.86
CA ASP A 68 -8.10 16.34 2.40
C ASP A 68 -6.60 16.65 2.36
N TYR A 69 -5.73 15.62 2.44
CA TYR A 69 -4.29 15.78 2.21
C TYR A 69 -3.98 16.34 0.81
N PHE A 70 -4.72 15.89 -0.21
CA PHE A 70 -4.54 16.35 -1.58
C PHE A 70 -5.20 17.70 -1.84
N ARG A 71 -6.28 18.02 -1.12
CA ARG A 71 -6.95 19.33 -1.16
C ARG A 71 -6.09 20.43 -0.54
N ALA A 72 -5.48 20.16 0.62
CA ALA A 72 -4.65 21.12 1.35
C ALA A 72 -3.37 21.51 0.60
N LYS A 73 -2.90 20.67 -0.32
CA LYS A 73 -1.70 20.98 -1.11
C LYS A 73 -1.97 22.11 -2.11
N PRO A 74 -1.07 23.10 -2.26
CA PRO A 74 -1.20 24.14 -3.27
C PRO A 74 -1.15 23.56 -4.69
N VAL A 75 -1.67 24.27 -5.70
CA VAL A 75 -1.71 23.77 -7.09
C VAL A 75 -0.33 23.86 -7.78
N ASN A 76 0.55 24.74 -7.29
CA ASN A 76 1.84 25.05 -7.93
C ASN A 76 3.00 24.12 -7.53
N ILE A 77 2.71 22.94 -6.98
CA ILE A 77 3.73 21.95 -6.62
C ILE A 77 3.81 20.86 -7.69
N PRO A 78 4.97 20.20 -7.85
CA PRO A 78 5.09 19.03 -8.70
C PRO A 78 4.05 17.97 -8.33
N LYS A 79 3.48 17.33 -9.35
CA LYS A 79 2.53 16.23 -9.14
C LYS A 79 3.17 15.13 -8.31
N ILE A 80 2.42 14.58 -7.37
CA ILE A 80 2.83 13.44 -6.58
C ILE A 80 2.78 12.20 -7.49
N THR A 81 3.93 11.64 -7.80
CA THR A 81 4.01 10.35 -8.47
C THR A 81 3.57 9.25 -7.51
N VAL A 82 2.50 8.53 -7.84
CA VAL A 82 2.04 7.31 -7.18
C VAL A 82 2.47 6.13 -8.06
N LEU A 83 3.44 5.38 -7.56
CA LEU A 83 3.97 4.20 -8.22
C LEU A 83 3.11 2.98 -7.86
N LEU A 84 2.60 2.34 -8.89
CA LEU A 84 1.68 1.21 -8.81
C LEU A 84 2.32 -0.07 -9.38
N ASP A 85 1.88 -1.21 -8.86
CA ASP A 85 2.11 -2.50 -9.49
C ASP A 85 1.21 -2.68 -10.74
N HIS A 86 1.59 -3.59 -11.63
CA HIS A 86 0.78 -4.04 -12.76
C HIS A 86 -0.54 -4.71 -12.38
N GLY A 87 -0.74 -5.05 -11.10
CA GLY A 87 -2.04 -5.50 -10.60
C GLY A 87 -3.08 -4.38 -10.48
N TYR A 88 -2.64 -3.12 -10.51
CA TYR A 88 -3.51 -1.97 -10.46
C TYR A 88 -3.82 -1.45 -11.88
N ASP A 89 -5.01 -0.91 -12.08
CA ASP A 89 -5.41 -0.26 -13.33
C ASP A 89 -5.43 1.27 -13.16
N PRO A 90 -4.42 2.01 -13.67
CA PRO A 90 -4.36 3.46 -13.54
C PRO A 90 -5.56 4.18 -14.15
N LYS A 91 -6.15 3.65 -15.24
CA LYS A 91 -7.27 4.29 -15.92
C LYS A 91 -8.53 4.20 -15.06
N HIS A 92 -8.80 3.03 -14.51
CA HIS A 92 -9.91 2.82 -13.59
C HIS A 92 -9.74 3.65 -12.31
N LEU A 93 -8.54 3.65 -11.70
CA LEU A 93 -8.25 4.45 -10.51
C LEU A 93 -8.48 5.95 -10.74
N ALA A 94 -7.98 6.50 -11.86
CA ALA A 94 -8.18 7.90 -12.20
C ALA A 94 -9.68 8.24 -12.30
N ARG A 95 -10.45 7.43 -13.03
CA ARG A 95 -11.88 7.66 -13.24
C ARG A 95 -12.67 7.66 -11.93
N GLU A 96 -12.39 6.72 -11.03
CA GLU A 96 -13.12 6.63 -9.76
C GLU A 96 -12.70 7.73 -8.78
N LEU A 97 -11.42 8.10 -8.74
CA LEU A 97 -10.94 9.19 -7.89
C LEU A 97 -11.42 10.57 -8.36
N GLU A 98 -11.57 10.78 -9.68
CA GLU A 98 -12.13 12.01 -10.23
C GLU A 98 -13.58 12.25 -9.78
N LYS A 99 -14.37 11.19 -9.56
CA LYS A 99 -15.74 11.33 -9.01
C LYS A 99 -15.72 11.87 -7.58
N VAL A 100 -14.70 11.54 -6.80
CA VAL A 100 -14.54 11.98 -5.40
C VAL A 100 -13.94 13.39 -5.34
N TYR A 101 -12.94 13.66 -6.18
CA TYR A 101 -12.32 14.97 -6.30
C TYR A 101 -11.89 15.24 -7.76
N PRO A 102 -12.65 16.07 -8.50
CA PRO A 102 -12.40 16.29 -9.93
C PRO A 102 -11.01 16.84 -10.27
N GLN A 103 -10.34 17.49 -9.32
CA GLN A 103 -9.00 18.06 -9.53
C GLN A 103 -7.86 17.14 -9.08
N ILE A 104 -8.14 15.89 -8.70
CA ILE A 104 -7.12 14.96 -8.18
C ILE A 104 -5.99 14.69 -9.18
N MET A 105 -6.30 14.59 -10.47
CA MET A 105 -5.32 14.33 -11.53
C MET A 105 -4.41 15.53 -11.84
N ARG A 106 -4.74 16.72 -11.31
CA ARG A 106 -3.83 17.87 -11.29
C ARG A 106 -2.77 17.74 -10.20
N LYS A 107 -3.04 16.95 -9.15
CA LYS A 107 -2.18 16.76 -7.97
C LYS A 107 -1.37 15.47 -8.02
N ILE A 108 -1.92 14.41 -8.63
CA ILE A 108 -1.33 13.06 -8.65
C ILE A 108 -1.04 12.65 -10.09
N LYS A 109 0.02 11.86 -10.27
CA LYS A 109 0.32 11.11 -11.48
C LYS A 109 0.50 9.65 -11.12
N PHE A 110 -0.19 8.74 -11.81
CA PHE A 110 0.06 7.30 -11.67
C PHE A 110 1.17 6.86 -12.63
N GLU A 111 2.10 6.09 -12.10
CA GLU A 111 3.15 5.43 -12.89
C GLU A 111 3.16 3.94 -12.55
N LEU A 112 3.24 3.09 -13.57
CA LEU A 112 3.41 1.66 -13.36
C LEU A 112 4.90 1.38 -13.13
N SER A 113 5.19 0.51 -12.16
CA SER A 113 6.55 0.04 -11.92
C SER A 113 7.12 -0.59 -13.19
N ALA A 114 8.34 -0.21 -13.55
CA ALA A 114 9.04 -0.80 -14.69
C ALA A 114 9.21 -2.32 -14.48
N LYS A 115 8.50 -3.13 -15.26
CA LYS A 115 8.71 -4.57 -15.34
C LYS A 115 9.33 -4.88 -16.68
N LEU A 116 10.61 -5.27 -16.65
CA LEU A 116 11.29 -5.78 -17.84
C LEU A 116 10.55 -7.03 -18.32
N SER A 117 10.01 -6.96 -19.54
CA SER A 117 9.39 -8.07 -20.23
C SER A 117 10.41 -9.19 -20.47
N LYS A 118 9.94 -10.43 -20.63
CA LYS A 118 10.81 -11.58 -20.93
C LYS A 118 11.68 -11.30 -22.17
N SER A 119 11.12 -10.67 -23.19
CA SER A 119 11.82 -10.33 -24.43
C SER A 119 12.92 -9.27 -24.21
N GLU A 120 12.66 -8.28 -23.34
CA GLU A 120 13.62 -7.23 -23.00
C GLU A 120 14.76 -7.77 -22.12
N LYS A 121 14.47 -8.74 -21.26
CA LYS A 121 15.49 -9.45 -20.47
C LYS A 121 16.46 -10.22 -21.34
N VAL A 122 15.93 -10.94 -22.35
CA VAL A 122 16.74 -11.68 -23.33
C VAL A 122 17.59 -10.71 -24.16
N ALA A 123 17.01 -9.60 -24.63
CA ALA A 123 17.74 -8.56 -25.36
C ALA A 123 18.85 -7.88 -24.54
N GLN A 124 18.67 -7.74 -23.22
CA GLN A 124 19.69 -7.21 -22.30
C GLN A 124 20.66 -8.27 -21.76
N GLY A 125 20.56 -9.54 -22.20
CA GLY A 125 21.38 -10.63 -21.70
C GLY A 125 21.22 -10.94 -20.20
N LYS A 126 20.16 -10.42 -19.56
CA LYS A 126 19.92 -10.59 -18.12
C LYS A 126 19.05 -11.81 -17.88
N THR A 127 19.61 -12.80 -17.19
CA THR A 127 18.88 -14.00 -16.76
C THR A 127 18.37 -13.83 -15.32
N GLY A 128 17.19 -14.37 -15.02
CA GLY A 128 16.64 -14.38 -13.66
C GLY A 128 15.73 -13.20 -13.27
N PHE A 129 15.54 -13.06 -11.95
CA PHE A 129 14.72 -12.02 -11.34
C PHE A 129 15.51 -10.71 -11.23
N ILE A 130 14.98 -9.64 -11.83
CA ILE A 130 15.57 -8.29 -11.75
C ILE A 130 14.67 -7.51 -10.81
N PRO A 131 15.15 -7.10 -9.62
CA PRO A 131 14.35 -6.31 -8.70
C PRO A 131 13.96 -4.98 -9.33
N ALA A 132 12.67 -4.64 -9.30
CA ALA A 132 12.25 -3.28 -9.57
C ALA A 132 12.64 -2.41 -8.37
N VAL A 133 13.64 -1.54 -8.53
CA VAL A 133 14.29 -0.80 -7.44
C VAL A 133 13.27 -0.06 -6.54
N ALA A 134 12.26 0.56 -7.14
CA ALA A 134 11.25 1.29 -6.38
C ALA A 134 10.27 0.37 -5.63
N ARG A 135 10.03 -0.86 -6.11
CA ARG A 135 9.14 -1.84 -5.45
C ARG A 135 9.72 -2.37 -4.14
N TRP A 136 11.04 -2.55 -4.09
CA TRP A 136 11.74 -3.03 -2.89
C TRP A 136 11.44 -2.17 -1.65
N VAL A 137 11.19 -0.88 -1.83
CA VAL A 137 10.94 0.04 -0.72
C VAL A 137 9.70 -0.37 0.08
N VAL A 138 8.57 -0.62 -0.60
CA VAL A 138 7.31 -1.00 0.06
C VAL A 138 7.33 -2.46 0.52
N GLU A 139 8.00 -3.35 -0.21
CA GLU A 139 8.19 -4.74 0.23
C GLU A 139 9.01 -4.81 1.52
N ARG A 140 10.05 -3.97 1.66
CA ARG A 140 10.81 -3.83 2.91
C ARG A 140 9.94 -3.28 4.04
N SER A 141 9.03 -2.34 3.76
CA SER A 141 8.06 -1.86 4.75
C SER A 141 7.13 -2.97 5.23
N ASN A 142 6.63 -3.80 4.31
CA ASN A 142 5.87 -5.01 4.64
C ASN A 142 6.70 -5.98 5.50
N ALA A 143 7.99 -6.16 5.21
CA ALA A 143 8.87 -6.98 6.04
C ALA A 143 9.05 -6.42 7.47
N TRP A 144 9.06 -5.09 7.66
CA TRP A 144 9.07 -4.49 9.00
C TRP A 144 7.78 -4.78 9.76
N VAL A 145 6.63 -4.75 9.07
CA VAL A 145 5.33 -5.12 9.63
C VAL A 145 5.34 -6.57 10.10
N GLU A 146 5.87 -7.49 9.31
CA GLU A 146 5.98 -8.92 9.67
C GLU A 146 6.92 -9.17 10.86
N ARG A 147 7.97 -8.35 11.03
CA ARG A 147 8.83 -8.42 12.23
C ARG A 147 8.12 -7.97 13.51
N CYS A 148 7.00 -7.26 13.40
CA CYS A 148 6.18 -6.91 14.53
C CYS A 148 5.25 -8.09 14.87
N LYS A 149 5.60 -8.88 15.89
CA LYS A 149 4.91 -10.14 16.24
C LYS A 149 3.38 -10.01 16.36
N ILE A 150 2.90 -8.87 16.85
CA ILE A 150 1.47 -8.57 16.98
C ILE A 150 0.74 -8.42 15.62
N LEU A 151 1.48 -8.23 14.53
CA LEU A 151 0.97 -8.07 13.16
C LEU A 151 1.26 -9.29 12.27
N VAL A 152 1.87 -10.37 12.76
CA VAL A 152 2.09 -11.59 11.97
C VAL A 152 0.76 -12.20 11.52
N LYS A 153 -0.26 -12.11 12.38
CA LYS A 153 -1.66 -12.38 12.07
C LYS A 153 -2.48 -11.14 12.42
N ASN A 154 -3.71 -11.09 11.93
CA ASN A 154 -4.67 -10.12 12.44
C ASN A 154 -5.37 -10.68 13.67
N TYR A 155 -5.09 -10.09 14.82
CA TYR A 155 -5.72 -10.40 16.11
C TYR A 155 -6.92 -9.51 16.39
N GLU A 156 -7.03 -8.38 15.68
CA GLU A 156 -8.00 -7.34 15.94
C GLU A 156 -9.39 -7.72 15.42
N ARG A 157 -10.40 -7.39 16.22
CA ARG A 157 -11.81 -7.66 15.92
C ARG A 157 -12.36 -6.73 14.84
N THR A 158 -11.89 -5.50 14.78
CA THR A 158 -12.36 -4.47 13.84
C THR A 158 -11.22 -4.00 12.93
N LEU A 159 -11.57 -3.60 11.70
CA LEU A 159 -10.59 -3.08 10.72
C LEU A 159 -9.91 -1.78 11.19
N PRO A 160 -10.62 -0.80 11.79
CA PRO A 160 -9.97 0.40 12.33
C PRO A 160 -8.91 0.08 13.39
N ASN A 161 -9.15 -0.89 14.27
CA ASN A 161 -8.16 -1.31 15.27
C ASN A 161 -6.94 -1.96 14.60
N ALA A 162 -7.16 -2.79 13.56
CA ALA A 162 -6.08 -3.37 12.77
C ALA A 162 -5.22 -2.28 12.10
N THR A 163 -5.86 -1.26 11.53
CA THR A 163 -5.17 -0.09 10.95
C THR A 163 -4.42 0.70 12.01
N ALA A 164 -4.99 0.91 13.20
CA ALA A 164 -4.32 1.58 14.31
C ALA A 164 -3.07 0.81 14.78
N LYS A 165 -3.13 -0.53 14.88
CA LYS A 165 -1.96 -1.36 15.20
C LYS A 165 -0.86 -1.25 14.14
N LEU A 166 -1.25 -1.20 12.87
CA LEU A 166 -0.32 -0.99 11.76
C LEU A 166 0.38 0.37 11.88
N ASN A 167 -0.36 1.44 12.18
CA ASN A 167 0.20 2.77 12.43
C ASN A 167 1.16 2.78 13.62
N LEU A 168 0.77 2.16 14.74
CA LEU A 168 1.63 2.04 15.92
C LEU A 168 2.95 1.31 15.63
N CYS A 169 2.94 0.32 14.75
CA CYS A 169 4.17 -0.36 14.33
C CYS A 169 5.15 0.62 13.66
N PHE A 170 4.68 1.45 12.73
CA PHE A 170 5.52 2.43 12.07
C PHE A 170 5.92 3.59 12.98
N ILE A 171 5.03 4.07 13.86
CA ILE A 171 5.37 5.08 14.88
C ILE A 171 6.51 4.58 15.77
N ARG A 172 6.40 3.35 16.31
CA ARG A 172 7.46 2.73 17.10
C ARG A 172 8.77 2.63 16.33
N LEU A 173 8.71 2.28 15.04
CA LEU A 173 9.91 2.20 14.19
C LEU A 173 10.56 3.58 13.98
N MET A 174 9.76 4.62 13.72
CA MET A 174 10.24 5.99 13.57
C MET A 174 10.90 6.49 14.85
N VAL A 175 10.24 6.33 16.01
CA VAL A 175 10.78 6.74 17.31
C VAL A 175 12.12 6.05 17.61
N LYS A 176 12.22 4.73 17.35
CA LYS A 176 13.49 4.00 17.55
C LYS A 176 14.62 4.51 16.67
N ARG A 177 14.32 4.90 15.43
CA ARG A 177 15.33 5.44 14.51
C ARG A 177 15.76 6.84 14.90
N LEU A 178 14.84 7.68 15.35
CA LEU A 178 15.17 9.01 15.87
C LEU A 178 16.06 8.90 17.10
N ALA A 179 15.72 8.03 18.05
CA ALA A 179 16.50 7.83 19.27
C ALA A 179 17.89 7.19 19.05
N ALA A 180 18.08 6.45 17.96
CA ALA A 180 19.40 5.86 17.64
C ALA A 180 20.34 6.83 16.92
N ASN A 181 19.83 7.97 16.45
CA ASN A 181 20.57 9.01 15.75
C ASN A 181 20.85 10.25 16.64
N ILE A 182 20.51 10.16 17.93
CA ILE A 182 20.85 11.13 18.99
C ILE A 182 21.92 10.47 19.84
#